data_AF-A0A943C602-F1
#
_entry.id   AF-A0A943C602-F1
#
_cell.length_a   1.000
_cell.length_b   1.000
_cell.length_c   1.000
_cell.angle_alpha   90.00
_cell.angle_beta   90.00
_cell.angle_gamma   90.00
#
_symmetry.space_group_name_H-M   'P 1'
#
loop_
_entity.id
_entity.type
_entity.pdbx_description
1 polymer ?
#
loop_
_entity_poly.entity_id
_entity_poly.type
_entity_poly.pdbx_seq_one_letter_code
_entity_poly.pdbx_strand_id
1 'polypeptide(L)'
;MNKKNLIATIYLKNGKLVNGFKDHTEQDDLIERIRLYNDNGIDKIYLFDLSDNDAEHELNLHTMKEINRVAEIPVYAGGNINRLEDIKKILYAGCKKAILNPVKDVTAQVSKEGALRFGKDKLALSIHNVDLFFKQKEDVENNTSELIVLDPALMGTLGNVTDMPYSMLLTETDNESVCKALQADETITGVSSRTISAYDADVMGLKAYLAEQGIATGHLESSCDWSEFKLNSDGMIPVIVQDYKTNDVLMLAYMNEEAFQTTLSLGKMTYYSRSRNELWTKGMTSGHYQYVKSLSIDCDKDTILAKVSQIGAACHTGNRSCFYTDMVKEEYNEKNPLEVFENEYNLILDRKLHPKEGSYTNYLFDKGIDKILKKVGEEATEIVIAAKNPDPEEIKYEIADFLYHMMVMMVDKGITWEEVLEELSQR
;
A
#
# COMPACT_ATOMS: atom_id res chain seq x y z
N MET A 1 22.83 -4.80 6.44
CA MET A 1 23.10 -4.36 5.06
C MET A 1 21.96 -3.46 4.62
N ASN A 2 22.22 -2.25 4.15
CA ASN A 2 21.16 -1.38 3.62
C ASN A 2 20.62 -2.00 2.33
N LYS A 3 19.34 -2.35 2.31
CA LYS A 3 18.70 -2.92 1.12
C LYS A 3 18.66 -1.89 0.01
N LYS A 4 18.88 -2.36 -1.22
CA LYS A 4 18.77 -1.55 -2.43
C LYS A 4 17.39 -1.75 -3.06
N ASN A 5 16.83 -0.69 -3.64
CA ASN A 5 15.52 -0.70 -4.25
C ASN A 5 15.61 -0.84 -5.77
N LEU A 6 14.80 -1.72 -6.35
CA LEU A 6 14.49 -1.71 -7.79
C LEU A 6 13.21 -0.91 -8.01
N ILE A 7 13.30 0.15 -8.79
CA ILE A 7 12.29 1.22 -8.82
C ILE A 7 11.68 1.27 -10.22
N ALA A 8 10.35 1.19 -10.29
CA ALA A 8 9.64 1.44 -11.53
C ALA A 8 9.38 2.94 -11.69
N THR A 9 9.42 3.44 -12.92
CA THR A 9 9.07 4.83 -13.24
C THR A 9 7.84 4.89 -14.13
N ILE A 10 6.93 5.79 -13.80
CA ILE A 10 5.74 6.11 -14.56
C ILE A 10 5.67 7.62 -14.79
N TYR A 11 5.06 7.99 -15.91
CA TYR A 11 4.92 9.37 -16.35
C TYR A 11 3.46 9.65 -16.64
N LEU A 12 2.91 10.72 -16.07
CA LEU A 12 1.52 11.11 -16.29
C LEU A 12 1.43 12.41 -17.09
N LYS A 13 0.60 12.41 -18.13
CA LYS A 13 0.21 13.60 -18.89
C LYS A 13 -1.28 13.51 -19.19
N ASN A 14 -2.03 14.59 -18.95
CA ASN A 14 -3.49 14.64 -19.11
C ASN A 14 -4.25 13.45 -18.48
N GLY A 15 -3.85 13.03 -17.28
CA GLY A 15 -4.44 11.91 -16.55
C GLY A 15 -4.11 10.53 -17.11
N LYS A 16 -3.18 10.43 -18.07
CA LYS A 16 -2.84 9.20 -18.76
C LYS A 16 -1.37 8.84 -18.61
N LEU A 17 -1.10 7.55 -18.66
CA LEU A 17 0.26 7.01 -18.70
C LEU A 17 0.91 7.33 -20.05
N VAL A 18 2.16 7.83 -20.02
CA VAL A 18 2.94 8.12 -21.23
C VAL A 18 4.36 7.53 -21.17
N ASN A 19 5.03 7.45 -22.31
CA ASN A 19 6.35 6.80 -22.45
C ASN A 19 7.49 7.45 -21.63
N GLY A 20 7.49 8.77 -21.43
CA GLY A 20 8.58 9.45 -20.74
C GLY A 20 8.56 10.96 -20.79
N PHE A 21 9.59 11.60 -20.22
CA PHE A 21 9.73 13.07 -20.20
C PHE A 21 9.66 13.73 -21.60
N LYS A 22 10.22 13.07 -22.63
CA LYS A 22 10.31 13.60 -24.00
C LYS A 22 9.37 12.92 -24.99
N ASP A 23 8.82 11.77 -24.63
CA ASP A 23 7.92 10.98 -25.46
C ASP A 23 6.59 10.85 -24.73
N HIS A 24 5.60 11.63 -25.17
CA HIS A 24 4.28 11.69 -24.54
C HIS A 24 3.28 10.75 -25.21
N THR A 25 3.76 9.74 -25.97
CA THR A 25 2.89 8.72 -26.54
C THR A 25 2.15 8.01 -25.40
N GLU A 26 0.82 8.03 -25.48
CA GLU A 26 -0.05 7.38 -24.51
C GLU A 26 0.18 5.87 -24.50
N GLN A 27 0.18 5.30 -23.30
CA GLN A 27 0.16 3.86 -23.09
C GLN A 27 -1.16 3.47 -22.45
N ASP A 28 -1.66 2.31 -22.83
CA ASP A 28 -2.87 1.74 -22.23
C ASP A 28 -2.56 1.07 -20.87
N ASP A 29 -3.63 0.75 -20.14
CA ASP A 29 -3.63 -0.15 -18.99
C ASP A 29 -2.75 0.27 -17.80
N LEU A 30 -2.83 1.55 -17.41
CA LEU A 30 -2.15 2.08 -16.22
C LEU A 30 -2.37 1.22 -14.96
N ILE A 31 -3.62 0.88 -14.65
CA ILE A 31 -3.94 0.09 -13.44
C ILE A 31 -3.36 -1.31 -13.50
N GLU A 32 -3.35 -1.95 -14.68
CA GLU A 32 -2.72 -3.25 -14.87
C GLU A 32 -1.22 -3.16 -14.66
N ARG A 33 -0.58 -2.09 -15.14
CA ARG A 33 0.84 -1.83 -14.90
C ARG A 33 1.18 -1.68 -13.43
N ILE A 34 0.35 -0.99 -12.65
CA ILE A 34 0.54 -0.90 -11.20
C ILE A 34 0.43 -2.27 -10.53
N ARG A 35 -0.56 -3.09 -10.92
CA ARG A 35 -0.68 -4.48 -10.43
C ARG A 35 0.53 -5.32 -10.78
N LEU A 36 1.03 -5.20 -12.00
CA LEU A 36 2.27 -5.88 -12.42
C LEU A 36 3.45 -5.49 -11.53
N TYR A 37 3.62 -4.21 -11.20
CA TYR A 37 4.70 -3.77 -10.30
C TYR A 37 4.56 -4.32 -8.88
N ASN A 38 3.34 -4.46 -8.36
CA ASN A 38 3.11 -5.15 -7.09
C ASN A 38 3.59 -6.61 -7.15
N ASP A 39 3.46 -7.24 -8.33
CA ASP A 39 3.60 -8.67 -8.50
C ASP A 39 5.00 -9.11 -8.99
N ASN A 40 5.75 -8.24 -9.67
CA ASN A 40 7.02 -8.61 -10.31
C ASN A 40 8.26 -8.30 -9.46
N GLY A 41 8.11 -7.79 -8.24
CA GLY A 41 9.22 -7.56 -7.32
C GLY A 41 9.81 -6.15 -7.37
N ILE A 42 9.13 -5.18 -7.97
CA ILE A 42 9.48 -3.76 -7.81
C ILE A 42 9.31 -3.34 -6.34
N ASP A 43 10.22 -2.51 -5.84
CA ASP A 43 10.26 -2.08 -4.44
C ASP A 43 9.58 -0.72 -4.21
N LYS A 44 9.50 0.10 -5.25
CA LYS A 44 9.01 1.49 -5.19
C LYS A 44 8.61 1.98 -6.58
N ILE A 45 7.68 2.92 -6.64
CA ILE A 45 7.28 3.61 -7.88
C ILE A 45 7.67 5.09 -7.80
N TYR A 46 8.33 5.59 -8.84
CA TYR A 46 8.46 7.02 -9.12
C TYR A 46 7.44 7.45 -10.16
N LEU A 47 6.66 8.46 -9.81
CA LEU A 47 5.62 9.02 -10.64
C LEU A 47 5.97 10.47 -10.97
N PHE A 48 6.21 10.75 -12.24
CA PHE A 48 6.47 12.09 -12.72
C PHE A 48 5.23 12.67 -13.40
N ASP A 49 4.71 13.74 -12.81
CA ASP A 49 3.66 14.57 -13.35
C ASP A 49 4.25 15.53 -14.40
N LEU A 50 3.83 15.36 -15.65
CA LEU A 50 4.26 16.15 -16.80
C LEU A 50 3.24 17.21 -17.21
N SER A 51 2.41 17.65 -16.26
CA SER A 51 1.43 18.71 -16.49
C SER A 51 2.08 20.05 -16.83
N ASP A 52 1.48 20.74 -17.81
CA ASP A 52 1.94 22.05 -18.24
C ASP A 52 1.30 23.20 -17.44
N ASN A 53 0.22 22.91 -16.70
CA ASN A 53 -0.56 23.88 -15.93
C ASN A 53 -1.32 23.24 -14.76
N ASP A 54 -1.89 24.09 -13.90
CA ASP A 54 -2.62 23.66 -12.71
C ASP A 54 -3.87 22.81 -12.99
N ALA A 55 -4.59 23.05 -14.09
CA ALA A 55 -5.79 22.27 -14.41
C ALA A 55 -5.43 20.83 -14.81
N GLU A 56 -4.37 20.65 -15.58
CA GLU A 56 -3.83 19.33 -15.91
C GLU A 56 -3.22 18.65 -14.67
N HIS A 57 -2.58 19.42 -13.78
CA HIS A 57 -2.07 18.91 -12.51
C HIS A 57 -3.18 18.32 -11.64
N GLU A 58 -4.35 18.98 -11.54
CA GLU A 58 -5.51 18.40 -10.82
C GLU A 58 -5.97 17.08 -11.44
N LEU A 59 -6.00 16.99 -12.77
CA LEU A 59 -6.35 15.74 -13.46
C LEU A 59 -5.34 14.63 -13.17
N ASN A 60 -4.04 14.95 -13.18
CA ASN A 60 -2.98 14.02 -12.81
C ASN A 60 -3.07 13.62 -11.34
N LEU A 61 -3.42 14.53 -10.42
CA LEU A 61 -3.64 14.22 -9.00
C LEU A 61 -4.81 13.25 -8.78
N HIS A 62 -5.88 13.36 -9.55
CA HIS A 62 -6.96 12.37 -9.54
C HIS A 62 -6.45 10.98 -9.94
N THR A 63 -5.65 10.92 -11.00
CA THR A 63 -5.04 9.67 -11.47
C THR A 63 -4.04 9.11 -10.44
N MET A 64 -3.27 9.97 -9.77
CA MET A 64 -2.37 9.58 -8.68
C MET A 64 -3.12 8.92 -7.51
N LYS A 65 -4.33 9.41 -7.18
CA LYS A 65 -5.18 8.78 -6.15
C LYS A 65 -5.60 7.37 -6.57
N GLU A 66 -5.99 7.18 -7.82
CA GLU A 66 -6.35 5.86 -8.35
C GLU A 66 -5.17 4.90 -8.32
N ILE A 67 -3.97 5.36 -8.70
CA ILE A 67 -2.73 4.57 -8.60
C ILE A 67 -2.49 4.14 -7.15
N ASN A 68 -2.55 5.06 -6.20
CA ASN A 68 -2.27 4.75 -4.79
C ASN A 68 -3.33 3.85 -4.13
N ARG A 69 -4.56 3.79 -4.67
CA ARG A 69 -5.58 2.82 -4.23
C ARG A 69 -5.23 1.37 -4.60
N VAL A 70 -4.43 1.18 -5.67
CA VAL A 70 -4.06 -0.14 -6.19
C VAL A 70 -2.61 -0.51 -5.86
N ALA A 71 -1.72 0.48 -5.72
CA ALA A 71 -0.32 0.25 -5.41
C ALA A 71 -0.16 -0.35 -4.00
N GLU A 72 0.54 -1.48 -3.93
CA GLU A 72 0.88 -2.13 -2.66
C GLU A 72 2.28 -1.75 -2.17
N ILE A 73 3.05 -1.06 -3.02
CA ILE A 73 4.40 -0.57 -2.78
C ILE A 73 4.44 0.97 -2.71
N PRO A 74 5.44 1.57 -2.05
CA PRO A 74 5.54 3.01 -1.92
C PRO A 74 5.58 3.76 -3.26
N VAL A 75 4.71 4.75 -3.42
CA VAL A 75 4.71 5.68 -4.58
C VAL A 75 5.27 7.02 -4.15
N TYR A 76 6.29 7.52 -4.86
CA TYR A 76 6.79 8.88 -4.71
C TYR A 76 6.43 9.66 -5.97
N ALA A 77 5.93 10.87 -5.82
CA ALA A 77 5.46 11.64 -6.96
C ALA A 77 6.01 13.06 -6.97
N GLY A 78 6.27 13.61 -8.16
CA GLY A 78 6.66 15.00 -8.32
C GLY A 78 6.38 15.53 -9.71
N GLY A 79 6.43 16.84 -9.85
CA GLY A 79 6.00 17.56 -11.05
C GLY A 79 4.93 18.60 -10.71
N ASN A 80 4.96 19.71 -11.44
CA ASN A 80 4.16 20.91 -11.21
C ASN A 80 4.01 21.44 -9.75
N ILE A 81 4.98 21.20 -8.87
CA ILE A 81 5.00 21.78 -7.52
C ILE A 81 5.44 23.24 -7.60
N ASN A 82 4.57 24.18 -7.24
CA ASN A 82 4.83 25.63 -7.24
C ASN A 82 4.60 26.28 -5.86
N ARG A 83 3.93 25.57 -4.95
CA ARG A 83 3.54 26.06 -3.61
C ARG A 83 3.36 24.88 -2.65
N LEU A 84 3.32 25.18 -1.35
CA LEU A 84 3.14 24.17 -0.29
C LEU A 84 1.87 23.32 -0.47
N GLU A 85 0.80 23.89 -1.02
CA GLU A 85 -0.46 23.16 -1.26
C GLU A 85 -0.28 22.02 -2.27
N ASP A 86 0.65 22.12 -3.23
CA ASP A 86 0.87 21.05 -4.21
C ASP A 86 1.57 19.84 -3.57
N ILE A 87 2.52 20.08 -2.64
CA ILE A 87 3.09 19.02 -1.79
C ILE A 87 1.97 18.31 -1.02
N LYS A 88 1.10 19.10 -0.38
CA LYS A 88 -0.02 18.56 0.40
C LYS A 88 -0.92 17.68 -0.46
N LYS A 89 -1.28 18.13 -1.66
CA LYS A 89 -2.12 17.38 -2.60
C LYS A 89 -1.48 16.07 -3.04
N ILE A 90 -0.18 16.06 -3.34
CA ILE A 90 0.57 14.85 -3.68
C ILE A 90 0.55 13.83 -2.52
N LEU A 91 0.83 14.29 -1.29
CA LEU A 91 0.82 13.41 -0.12
C LEU A 91 -0.60 12.91 0.19
N TYR A 92 -1.62 13.76 0.03
CA TYR A 92 -3.03 13.39 0.25
C TYR A 92 -3.59 12.53 -0.89
N ALA A 93 -2.90 12.46 -2.03
CA ALA A 93 -3.18 11.47 -3.06
C ALA A 93 -2.69 10.06 -2.70
N GLY A 94 -2.02 9.89 -1.54
CA GLY A 94 -1.52 8.61 -1.04
C GLY A 94 0.00 8.42 -1.18
N CYS A 95 0.68 9.32 -1.89
CA CYS A 95 2.12 9.21 -2.13
C CYS A 95 2.91 9.32 -0.81
N LYS A 96 3.94 8.49 -0.66
CA LYS A 96 4.79 8.47 0.54
C LYS A 96 5.75 9.66 0.60
N LYS A 97 6.21 10.15 -0.56
CA LYS A 97 7.05 11.36 -0.68
C LYS A 97 6.65 12.23 -1.86
N ALA A 98 6.86 13.54 -1.72
CA ALA A 98 6.82 14.51 -2.81
C ALA A 98 8.25 14.77 -3.34
N ILE A 99 8.43 14.68 -4.66
CA ILE A 99 9.70 14.89 -5.35
C ILE A 99 9.78 16.32 -5.86
N LEU A 100 10.68 17.11 -5.28
CA LEU A 100 10.90 18.52 -5.61
C LEU A 100 11.89 18.66 -6.77
N ASN A 101 11.69 19.69 -7.61
CA ASN A 101 12.57 20.00 -8.73
C ASN A 101 13.45 21.23 -8.40
N PRO A 102 14.79 21.11 -8.32
CA PRO A 102 15.69 22.19 -7.93
C PRO A 102 15.76 23.34 -8.95
N VAL A 103 15.27 23.13 -10.17
CA VAL A 103 15.30 24.17 -11.23
C VAL A 103 14.27 25.27 -10.98
N LYS A 104 13.24 25.04 -10.16
CA LYS A 104 12.23 26.06 -9.86
C LYS A 104 12.71 27.01 -8.75
N ASP A 105 12.55 28.31 -8.98
CA ASP A 105 12.95 29.35 -8.01
C ASP A 105 12.27 29.21 -6.65
N VAL A 106 11.04 28.66 -6.63
CA VAL A 106 10.25 28.47 -5.41
C VAL A 106 10.72 27.28 -4.57
N THR A 107 11.57 26.40 -5.09
CA THR A 107 11.88 25.12 -4.46
C THR A 107 12.53 25.25 -3.08
N ALA A 108 13.41 26.24 -2.88
CA ALA A 108 14.05 26.45 -1.58
C ALA A 108 13.03 26.86 -0.49
N GLN A 109 12.08 27.74 -0.83
CA GLN A 109 11.02 28.13 0.10
C GLN A 109 10.06 26.96 0.37
N VAL A 110 9.61 26.30 -0.70
CA VAL A 110 8.61 25.23 -0.64
C VAL A 110 9.17 23.98 0.06
N SER A 111 10.46 23.66 -0.11
CA SER A 111 11.10 22.56 0.62
C SER A 111 11.15 22.83 2.12
N LYS A 112 11.51 24.05 2.54
CA LYS A 112 11.55 24.46 3.94
C LYS A 112 10.17 24.43 4.59
N GLU A 113 9.17 25.03 3.95
CA GLU A 113 7.79 25.01 4.44
C GLU A 113 7.23 23.57 4.49
N GLY A 114 7.54 22.77 3.46
CA GLY A 114 7.14 21.37 3.38
C GLY A 114 7.76 20.52 4.48
N ALA A 115 9.06 20.67 4.74
CA ALA A 115 9.78 19.95 5.79
C ALA A 115 9.25 20.31 7.17
N LEU A 116 8.96 21.59 7.43
CA LEU A 116 8.37 22.05 8.67
C LEU A 116 6.97 21.47 8.91
N ARG A 117 6.15 21.36 7.85
CA ARG A 117 4.75 20.92 7.97
C ARG A 117 4.57 19.41 7.94
N PHE A 118 5.33 18.70 7.11
CA PHE A 118 5.14 17.27 6.84
C PHE A 118 6.32 16.40 7.29
N GLY A 119 7.45 17.01 7.67
CA GLY A 119 8.71 16.33 7.96
C GLY A 119 9.55 16.11 6.71
N LYS A 120 10.88 16.23 6.84
CA LYS A 120 11.82 16.04 5.72
C LYS A 120 11.75 14.65 5.10
N ASP A 121 11.32 13.64 5.87
CA ASP A 121 11.14 12.26 5.42
C ASP A 121 10.02 12.11 4.38
N LYS A 122 9.15 13.12 4.25
CA LYS A 122 8.12 13.20 3.20
C LYS A 122 8.59 13.88 1.92
N LEU A 123 9.82 14.37 1.88
CA LEU A 123 10.35 15.13 0.76
C LEU A 123 11.61 14.48 0.18
N ALA A 124 11.66 14.43 -1.14
CA ALA A 124 12.83 14.06 -1.92
C ALA A 124 13.16 15.18 -2.92
N LEU A 125 14.39 15.23 -3.43
CA LEU A 125 14.80 16.19 -4.45
C LEU A 125 15.34 15.47 -5.68
N SER A 126 14.82 15.79 -6.86
CA SER A 126 15.40 15.30 -8.11
C SER A 126 16.65 16.08 -8.50
N ILE A 127 17.69 15.45 -9.05
CA ILE A 127 18.93 16.11 -9.48
C ILE A 127 19.25 15.75 -10.93
N HIS A 128 19.45 16.76 -11.76
CA HIS A 128 20.00 16.62 -13.12
C HIS A 128 21.38 17.28 -13.26
N ASN A 129 21.80 18.09 -12.29
CA ASN A 129 23.05 18.83 -12.34
C ASN A 129 23.58 19.04 -10.90
N VAL A 130 24.81 18.58 -10.66
CA VAL A 130 25.50 18.67 -9.38
C VAL A 130 25.77 20.12 -8.95
N ASP A 131 25.99 21.06 -9.87
CA ASP A 131 26.24 22.47 -9.54
C ASP A 131 25.04 23.13 -8.87
N LEU A 132 23.82 22.75 -9.27
CA LEU A 132 22.59 23.24 -8.65
C LEU A 132 22.45 22.71 -7.22
N PHE A 133 22.79 21.44 -7.01
CA PHE A 133 22.80 20.84 -5.68
C PHE A 133 23.81 21.55 -4.77
N PHE A 134 25.06 21.76 -5.24
CA PHE A 134 26.09 22.43 -4.45
C PHE A 134 25.65 23.81 -3.93
N LYS A 135 24.95 24.61 -4.74
CA LYS A 135 24.48 25.94 -4.36
C LYS A 135 23.43 25.92 -3.24
N GLN A 136 22.71 24.82 -3.09
CA GLN A 136 21.59 24.69 -2.15
C GLN A 136 21.80 23.55 -1.14
N LYS A 137 23.02 23.01 -1.04
CA LYS A 137 23.32 21.76 -0.32
C LYS A 137 22.73 21.73 1.09
N GLU A 138 23.01 22.76 1.89
CA GLU A 138 22.56 22.83 3.27
C GLU A 138 21.02 22.83 3.38
N ASP A 139 20.34 23.61 2.53
CA ASP A 139 18.88 23.62 2.51
C ASP A 139 18.31 22.27 2.07
N VAL A 140 18.94 21.59 1.12
CA VAL A 140 18.49 20.28 0.64
C VAL A 140 18.67 19.21 1.73
N GLU A 141 19.83 19.17 2.38
CA GLU A 141 20.15 18.22 3.45
C GLU A 141 19.25 18.41 4.69
N ASN A 142 18.88 19.66 4.99
CA ASN A 142 18.01 19.98 6.12
C ASN A 142 16.52 19.70 5.83
N ASN A 143 16.07 19.88 4.58
CA ASN A 143 14.64 19.86 4.24
C ASN A 143 14.19 18.60 3.49
N THR A 144 15.10 17.77 2.99
CA THR A 144 14.76 16.53 2.26
C THR A 144 15.50 15.33 2.83
N SER A 145 15.01 14.13 2.54
CA SER A 145 15.54 12.88 3.09
C SER A 145 16.26 12.01 2.07
N GLU A 146 16.08 12.26 0.77
CA GLU A 146 16.55 11.39 -0.31
C GLU A 146 16.70 12.19 -1.60
N LEU A 147 17.73 11.85 -2.39
CA LEU A 147 17.95 12.43 -3.72
C LEU A 147 17.55 11.44 -4.82
N ILE A 148 17.03 11.96 -5.92
CA ILE A 148 16.69 11.17 -7.11
C ILE A 148 17.51 11.71 -8.28
N VAL A 149 18.58 11.00 -8.62
CA VAL A 149 19.51 11.37 -9.68
C VAL A 149 18.93 10.95 -11.02
N LEU A 150 18.58 11.92 -11.83
CA LEU A 150 17.92 11.73 -13.12
C LEU A 150 18.91 11.71 -14.30
N ASP A 151 20.17 12.08 -14.07
CA ASP A 151 21.25 11.96 -15.04
C ASP A 151 22.30 10.94 -14.57
N PRO A 152 22.41 9.76 -15.23
CA PRO A 152 23.40 8.74 -14.92
C PRO A 152 24.85 9.22 -14.95
N ALA A 153 25.16 10.28 -15.70
CA ALA A 153 26.52 10.82 -15.78
C ALA A 153 27.04 11.35 -14.42
N LEU A 154 26.14 11.55 -13.45
CA LEU A 154 26.48 11.98 -12.10
C LEU A 154 26.90 10.81 -11.18
N MET A 155 26.87 9.56 -11.67
CA MET A 155 27.29 8.39 -10.90
C MET A 155 28.73 8.54 -10.36
N GLY A 156 28.94 8.24 -9.09
CA GLY A 156 30.26 8.33 -8.44
C GLY A 156 30.75 9.77 -8.17
N THR A 157 29.99 10.80 -8.56
CA THR A 157 30.30 12.19 -8.23
C THR A 157 29.66 12.63 -6.92
N LEU A 158 28.41 12.23 -6.67
CA LEU A 158 27.60 12.71 -5.54
C LEU A 158 28.07 12.24 -4.17
N GLY A 159 28.60 11.02 -4.03
CA GLY A 159 29.13 10.52 -2.75
C GLY A 159 30.35 11.29 -2.24
N ASN A 160 31.06 12.00 -3.12
CA ASN A 160 32.13 12.92 -2.69
C ASN A 160 31.59 14.25 -2.16
N VAL A 161 30.29 14.51 -2.34
CA VAL A 161 29.65 15.78 -2.06
C VAL A 161 28.72 15.70 -0.87
N THR A 162 27.98 14.60 -0.71
CA THR A 162 26.96 14.43 0.33
C THR A 162 26.82 12.97 0.74
N ASP A 163 26.45 12.75 2.00
CA ASP A 163 26.12 11.43 2.55
C ASP A 163 24.62 11.12 2.42
N MET A 164 23.84 12.01 1.79
CA MET A 164 22.42 11.78 1.57
C MET A 164 22.18 10.52 0.73
N PRO A 165 21.22 9.65 1.13
CA PRO A 165 20.87 8.50 0.32
C PRO A 165 20.29 8.97 -1.02
N TYR A 166 20.72 8.33 -2.12
CA TYR A 166 20.22 8.67 -3.43
C TYR A 166 19.88 7.46 -4.28
N SER A 167 18.95 7.63 -5.21
CA SER A 167 18.61 6.62 -6.22
C SER A 167 18.92 7.16 -7.60
N MET A 168 19.16 6.27 -8.58
CA MET A 168 19.55 6.67 -9.93
C MET A 168 18.56 6.19 -10.98
N LEU A 169 18.11 7.09 -11.85
CA LEU A 169 17.40 6.74 -13.08
C LEU A 169 18.42 6.51 -14.19
N LEU A 170 18.66 5.24 -14.51
CA LEU A 170 19.49 4.78 -15.60
C LEU A 170 18.68 4.83 -16.91
N THR A 171 19.38 4.94 -18.05
CA THR A 171 18.73 4.94 -19.37
C THR A 171 18.18 3.55 -19.70
N GLU A 172 19.06 2.65 -20.11
CA GLU A 172 18.76 1.25 -20.45
C GLU A 172 19.99 0.44 -20.05
N THR A 173 19.78 -0.63 -19.27
CA THR A 173 20.89 -1.39 -18.68
C THR A 173 20.55 -2.86 -18.54
N ASP A 174 21.53 -3.71 -18.80
CA ASP A 174 21.54 -5.11 -18.39
C ASP A 174 21.75 -5.28 -16.87
N ASN A 175 21.62 -6.51 -16.39
CA ASN A 175 21.77 -6.86 -14.98
C ASN A 175 23.16 -6.46 -14.42
N GLU A 176 24.22 -6.61 -15.22
CA GLU A 176 25.60 -6.28 -14.81
C GLU A 176 25.75 -4.77 -14.57
N SER A 177 25.17 -3.96 -15.44
CA SER A 177 25.17 -2.50 -15.35
C SER A 177 24.36 -2.00 -14.15
N VAL A 178 23.22 -2.64 -13.84
CA VAL A 178 22.47 -2.40 -12.60
C VAL A 178 23.31 -2.71 -11.37
N CYS A 179 23.98 -3.86 -11.34
CA CYS A 179 24.86 -4.24 -10.24
C CYS A 179 26.00 -3.24 -10.03
N LYS A 180 26.68 -2.84 -11.11
CA LYS A 180 27.75 -1.83 -11.08
C LYS A 180 27.24 -0.50 -10.53
N ALA A 181 26.07 -0.04 -10.96
CA ALA A 181 25.47 1.19 -10.47
C ALA A 181 25.21 1.12 -8.95
N LEU A 182 24.62 0.01 -8.46
CA LEU A 182 24.32 -0.17 -7.03
C LEU A 182 25.56 -0.30 -6.13
N GLN A 183 26.70 -0.70 -6.71
CA GLN A 183 27.99 -0.85 -6.02
C GLN A 183 28.91 0.36 -6.17
N ALA A 184 28.57 1.32 -7.04
CA ALA A 184 29.42 2.48 -7.30
C ALA A 184 29.62 3.36 -6.06
N ASP A 185 28.67 3.35 -5.14
CA ASP A 185 28.62 4.21 -3.97
C ASP A 185 27.70 3.60 -2.89
N GLU A 186 28.13 3.62 -1.62
CA GLU A 186 27.35 3.07 -0.51
C GLU A 186 26.03 3.83 -0.28
N THR A 187 26.00 5.13 -0.60
CA THR A 187 24.84 6.02 -0.46
C THR A 187 23.79 5.79 -1.56
N ILE A 188 24.10 5.03 -2.62
CA ILE A 188 23.10 4.62 -3.61
C ILE A 188 22.12 3.65 -2.95
N THR A 189 20.85 3.99 -2.84
CA THR A 189 19.81 3.17 -2.21
C THR A 189 18.87 2.51 -3.21
N GLY A 190 19.02 2.77 -4.51
CA GLY A 190 18.22 2.12 -5.52
C GLY A 190 18.48 2.60 -6.93
N VAL A 191 17.92 1.86 -7.89
CA VAL A 191 17.98 2.20 -9.31
C VAL A 191 16.62 2.04 -9.96
N SER A 192 16.38 2.88 -10.95
CA SER A 192 15.32 2.76 -11.92
C SER A 192 15.94 2.68 -13.31
N SER A 193 15.26 2.04 -14.25
CA SER A 193 15.57 2.14 -15.67
C SER A 193 14.33 1.85 -16.51
N ARG A 194 14.41 2.14 -17.81
CA ARG A 194 13.35 1.73 -18.75
C ARG A 194 13.17 0.21 -18.76
N THR A 195 14.26 -0.55 -18.67
CA THR A 195 14.24 -2.02 -18.60
C THR A 195 13.54 -2.52 -17.34
N ILE A 196 13.80 -1.91 -16.18
CA ILE A 196 13.15 -2.28 -14.90
C ILE A 196 11.65 -1.94 -14.95
N SER A 197 11.27 -0.87 -15.64
CA SER A 197 9.88 -0.40 -15.75
C SER A 197 9.13 -1.03 -16.94
N ALA A 198 9.76 -1.95 -17.68
CA ALA A 198 9.15 -2.60 -18.83
C ALA A 198 8.08 -3.60 -18.39
N TYR A 199 7.09 -3.81 -19.25
CA TYR A 199 5.97 -4.72 -18.96
C TYR A 199 6.42 -6.19 -18.87
N ASP A 200 7.46 -6.56 -19.62
CA ASP A 200 8.05 -7.90 -19.69
C ASP A 200 9.31 -8.04 -18.82
N ALA A 201 9.56 -7.09 -17.92
CA ALA A 201 10.76 -7.09 -17.08
C ALA A 201 10.76 -8.26 -16.06
N ASP A 202 11.80 -9.09 -16.11
CA ASP A 202 12.07 -10.11 -15.08
C ASP A 202 12.82 -9.50 -13.88
N VAL A 203 12.12 -8.66 -13.13
CA VAL A 203 12.66 -7.99 -11.94
C VAL A 203 13.00 -9.00 -10.83
N MET A 204 12.29 -10.12 -10.76
CA MET A 204 12.58 -11.22 -9.83
C MET A 204 13.91 -11.90 -10.16
N GLY A 205 14.15 -12.21 -11.44
CA GLY A 205 15.44 -12.73 -11.91
C GLY A 205 16.58 -11.75 -11.64
N LEU A 206 16.33 -10.44 -11.81
CA LEU A 206 17.31 -9.41 -11.44
C LEU A 206 17.59 -9.39 -9.92
N LYS A 207 16.57 -9.50 -9.06
CA LYS A 207 16.78 -9.61 -7.61
C LYS A 207 17.61 -10.84 -7.23
N ALA A 208 17.35 -11.99 -7.85
CA ALA A 208 18.12 -13.21 -7.62
C ALA A 208 19.58 -13.02 -8.04
N TYR A 209 19.82 -12.45 -9.23
CA TYR A 209 21.17 -12.11 -9.70
C TYR A 209 21.88 -11.16 -8.73
N LEU A 210 21.22 -10.10 -8.26
CA LEU A 210 21.80 -9.16 -7.31
C LEU A 210 22.14 -9.81 -5.97
N ALA A 211 21.31 -10.74 -5.49
CA ALA A 211 21.59 -11.51 -4.28
C ALA A 211 22.84 -12.38 -4.43
N GLU A 212 23.06 -13.01 -5.58
CA GLU A 212 24.31 -13.76 -5.88
C GLU A 212 25.55 -12.85 -5.86
N GLN A 213 25.40 -11.56 -6.18
CA GLN A 213 26.45 -10.54 -6.10
C GLN A 213 26.57 -9.90 -4.69
N GLY A 214 25.84 -10.42 -3.70
CA GLY A 214 25.86 -9.91 -2.32
C GLY A 214 25.06 -8.62 -2.11
N ILE A 215 24.19 -8.24 -3.04
CA ILE A 215 23.34 -7.05 -2.95
C ILE A 215 21.95 -7.47 -2.50
N ALA A 216 21.63 -7.19 -1.24
CA ALA A 216 20.28 -7.38 -0.71
C ALA A 216 19.32 -6.35 -1.32
N THR A 217 18.21 -6.82 -1.87
CA THR A 217 17.12 -5.99 -2.40
C THR A 217 15.83 -6.21 -1.61
N GLY A 218 14.88 -5.27 -1.70
CA GLY A 218 13.62 -5.33 -0.98
C GLY A 218 13.29 -4.03 -0.26
N HIS A 219 12.00 -3.81 0.00
CA HIS A 219 11.49 -2.64 0.71
C HIS A 219 11.05 -2.92 2.16
N LEU A 220 11.04 -4.20 2.59
CA LEU A 220 10.67 -4.58 3.95
C LEU A 220 11.92 -4.76 4.81
N GLU A 221 11.89 -4.19 6.01
CA GLU A 221 12.96 -4.31 7.00
C GLU A 221 12.41 -4.90 8.30
N SER A 222 13.21 -5.75 8.93
CA SER A 222 12.91 -6.26 10.27
C SER A 222 13.54 -5.34 11.31
N SER A 223 12.79 -5.02 12.36
CA SER A 223 13.33 -4.30 13.52
C SER A 223 14.11 -5.20 14.49
N CYS A 224 14.14 -6.51 14.24
CA CYS A 224 14.81 -7.51 15.07
C CYS A 224 15.72 -8.38 14.21
N ASP A 225 16.86 -8.79 14.76
CA ASP A 225 17.75 -9.74 14.11
C ASP A 225 17.18 -11.16 14.23
N TRP A 226 17.42 -11.99 13.21
CA TRP A 226 16.97 -13.39 13.20
C TRP A 226 17.53 -14.19 14.40
N SER A 227 18.73 -13.84 14.86
CA SER A 227 19.38 -14.45 16.02
C SER A 227 18.62 -14.24 17.34
N GLU A 228 17.69 -13.29 17.38
CA GLU A 228 16.81 -13.05 18.53
C GLU A 228 15.60 -13.99 18.58
N PHE A 229 15.33 -14.74 17.49
CA PHE A 229 14.15 -15.57 17.37
C PHE A 229 14.36 -16.90 18.08
N LYS A 230 13.34 -17.35 18.81
CA LYS A 230 13.32 -18.67 19.43
C LYS A 230 12.79 -19.68 18.43
N LEU A 231 13.70 -20.50 17.92
CA LEU A 231 13.38 -21.53 16.95
C LEU A 231 12.95 -22.82 17.64
N ASN A 232 12.12 -23.61 16.97
CA ASN A 232 11.80 -24.96 17.40
C ASN A 232 13.02 -25.90 17.26
N SER A 233 12.87 -27.17 17.66
CA SER A 233 13.93 -28.18 17.60
C SER A 233 14.51 -28.42 16.20
N ASP A 234 13.77 -28.05 15.16
CA ASP A 234 14.14 -28.23 13.77
C ASP A 234 14.75 -26.95 13.15
N GLY A 235 15.01 -25.92 13.96
CA GLY A 235 15.59 -24.65 13.52
C GLY A 235 14.62 -23.76 12.74
N MET A 236 13.32 -23.88 13.00
CA MET A 236 12.27 -23.12 12.31
C MET A 236 11.38 -22.35 13.29
N ILE A 237 10.75 -21.29 12.80
CA ILE A 237 9.74 -20.51 13.52
C ILE A 237 8.34 -20.74 12.89
N PRO A 238 7.29 -21.00 13.68
CA PRO A 238 5.92 -20.99 13.18
C PRO A 238 5.50 -19.60 12.71
N VAL A 239 4.69 -19.58 11.65
CA VAL A 239 4.13 -18.36 11.05
C VAL A 239 2.63 -18.53 10.91
N ILE A 240 1.87 -17.74 11.66
CA ILE A 240 0.43 -17.59 11.52
C ILE A 240 0.17 -16.56 10.44
N VAL A 241 -0.61 -16.92 9.43
CA VAL A 241 -0.91 -16.06 8.29
C VAL A 241 -2.34 -15.61 8.39
N GLN A 242 -2.57 -14.30 8.33
CA GLN A 242 -3.86 -13.67 8.51
C GLN A 242 -4.15 -12.74 7.34
N ASP A 243 -5.39 -12.71 6.85
CA ASP A 243 -5.81 -11.72 5.86
C ASP A 243 -5.81 -10.32 6.49
N TYR A 244 -5.18 -9.36 5.81
CA TYR A 244 -4.96 -8.03 6.40
C TYR A 244 -6.22 -7.18 6.55
N LYS A 245 -7.29 -7.45 5.79
CA LYS A 245 -8.55 -6.70 5.84
C LYS A 245 -9.52 -7.34 6.82
N THR A 246 -9.75 -8.64 6.64
CA THR A 246 -10.78 -9.41 7.36
C THR A 246 -10.30 -9.92 8.71
N ASN A 247 -8.98 -9.99 8.91
CA ASN A 247 -8.36 -10.66 10.05
C ASN A 247 -8.66 -12.18 10.11
N ASP A 248 -9.12 -12.78 9.01
CA ASP A 248 -9.25 -14.25 8.92
C ASP A 248 -7.88 -14.90 9.05
N VAL A 249 -7.75 -15.89 9.94
CA VAL A 249 -6.56 -16.76 9.93
C VAL A 249 -6.63 -17.66 8.70
N LEU A 250 -5.67 -17.51 7.80
CA LEU A 250 -5.61 -18.20 6.52
C LEU A 250 -4.90 -19.55 6.61
N MET A 251 -3.73 -19.59 7.26
CA MET A 251 -2.94 -20.81 7.40
C MET A 251 -1.86 -20.68 8.48
N LEU A 252 -1.26 -21.81 8.85
CA LEU A 252 -0.01 -21.87 9.61
C LEU A 252 1.07 -22.51 8.73
N ALA A 253 2.26 -21.94 8.74
CA ALA A 253 3.45 -22.47 8.06
C ALA A 253 4.70 -22.31 8.94
N TYR A 254 5.86 -22.66 8.40
CA TYR A 254 7.15 -22.52 9.07
C TYR A 254 8.13 -21.76 8.18
N MET A 255 9.03 -20.99 8.80
CA MET A 255 10.16 -20.35 8.14
C MET A 255 11.47 -20.76 8.83
N ASN A 256 12.50 -20.99 8.02
CA ASN A 256 13.90 -20.89 8.47
C ASN A 256 14.43 -19.47 8.15
N GLU A 257 15.70 -19.19 8.47
CA GLU A 257 16.30 -17.87 8.25
C GLU A 257 16.22 -17.45 6.79
N GLU A 258 16.54 -18.37 5.89
CA GLU A 258 16.51 -18.14 4.45
C GLU A 258 15.11 -17.73 3.97
N ALA A 259 14.07 -18.47 4.38
CA ALA A 259 12.69 -18.18 4.02
C ALA A 259 12.21 -16.80 4.54
N PHE A 260 12.66 -16.41 5.74
CA PHE A 260 12.36 -15.10 6.29
C PHE A 260 13.04 -13.97 5.50
N GLN A 261 14.34 -14.11 5.20
CA GLN A 261 15.07 -13.11 4.41
C GLN A 261 14.51 -13.01 2.99
N THR A 262 14.16 -14.13 2.36
CA THR A 262 13.48 -14.15 1.06
C THR A 262 12.13 -13.45 1.16
N THR A 263 11.33 -13.68 2.21
CA THR A 263 10.06 -12.98 2.41
C THR A 263 10.23 -11.47 2.48
N LEU A 264 11.22 -10.99 3.25
CA LEU A 264 11.52 -9.56 3.35
C LEU A 264 12.07 -8.96 2.04
N SER A 265 12.74 -9.76 1.22
CA SER A 265 13.29 -9.31 -0.07
C SER A 265 12.23 -9.23 -1.16
N LEU A 266 11.35 -10.23 -1.21
CA LEU A 266 10.33 -10.37 -2.24
C LEU A 266 9.03 -9.62 -1.92
N GLY A 267 8.76 -9.32 -0.64
CA GLY A 267 7.44 -8.85 -0.21
C GLY A 267 6.35 -9.91 -0.35
N LYS A 268 6.72 -11.17 -0.60
CA LYS A 268 5.82 -12.32 -0.76
C LYS A 268 6.16 -13.39 0.26
N MET A 269 5.15 -14.01 0.83
CA MET A 269 5.35 -15.08 1.81
C MET A 269 6.14 -16.24 1.21
N THR A 270 7.30 -16.49 1.80
CA THR A 270 8.17 -17.63 1.49
C THR A 270 8.31 -18.49 2.73
N TYR A 271 8.05 -19.77 2.59
CA TYR A 271 8.06 -20.73 3.69
C TYR A 271 9.16 -21.77 3.48
N TYR A 272 9.47 -22.52 4.53
CA TYR A 272 10.29 -23.72 4.44
C TYR A 272 9.41 -24.98 4.52
N SER A 273 9.40 -25.77 3.45
CA SER A 273 8.62 -27.01 3.41
C SER A 273 9.38 -28.12 4.12
N ARG A 274 8.94 -28.48 5.33
CA ARG A 274 9.54 -29.58 6.11
C ARG A 274 9.54 -30.93 5.39
N SER A 275 8.51 -31.19 4.59
CA SER A 275 8.37 -32.43 3.84
C SER A 275 9.26 -32.50 2.60
N ARG A 276 9.55 -31.36 1.98
CA ARG A 276 10.33 -31.27 0.74
C ARG A 276 11.76 -30.81 0.96
N ASN A 277 12.06 -30.30 2.16
CA ASN A 277 13.35 -29.74 2.56
C ASN A 277 13.83 -28.63 1.61
N GLU A 278 12.91 -27.77 1.19
CA GLU A 278 13.14 -26.69 0.23
C GLU A 278 12.37 -25.41 0.60
N LEU A 279 12.85 -24.28 0.08
CA LEU A 279 12.12 -23.01 0.08
C LEU A 279 10.87 -23.10 -0.80
N TRP A 280 9.79 -22.50 -0.35
CA TRP A 280 8.52 -22.45 -1.07
C TRP A 280 7.89 -21.07 -0.97
N THR A 281 8.02 -20.27 -2.04
CA THR A 281 7.29 -19.01 -2.18
C THR A 281 5.85 -19.30 -2.58
N LYS A 282 4.89 -18.89 -1.74
CA LYS A 282 3.47 -19.18 -1.92
C LYS A 282 2.96 -18.54 -3.21
N GLY A 283 2.29 -19.34 -4.04
CA GLY A 283 1.69 -18.92 -5.30
C GLY A 283 2.55 -19.19 -6.54
N MET A 284 3.84 -19.52 -6.41
CA MET A 284 4.70 -19.79 -7.58
C MET A 284 4.19 -20.89 -8.51
N THR A 285 3.51 -21.91 -7.97
CA THR A 285 2.93 -23.00 -8.78
C THR A 285 1.45 -22.78 -9.09
N SER A 286 0.69 -22.16 -8.18
CA SER A 286 -0.78 -22.10 -8.26
C SER A 286 -1.33 -20.73 -8.67
N GLY A 287 -0.50 -19.69 -8.75
CA GLY A 287 -0.93 -18.29 -8.90
C GLY A 287 -1.58 -17.67 -7.66
N HIS A 288 -1.75 -18.43 -6.56
CA HIS A 288 -2.41 -17.94 -5.34
C HIS A 288 -1.38 -17.32 -4.38
N TYR A 289 -0.94 -16.10 -4.68
CA TYR A 289 0.09 -15.38 -3.95
C TYR A 289 -0.37 -14.83 -2.59
N GLN A 290 0.60 -14.56 -1.72
CA GLN A 290 0.41 -13.88 -0.43
C GLN A 290 1.42 -12.75 -0.32
N TYR A 291 0.93 -11.51 -0.40
CA TYR A 291 1.74 -10.30 -0.32
C TYR A 291 1.81 -9.82 1.11
N VAL A 292 3.01 -9.59 1.63
CA VAL A 292 3.24 -9.16 3.00
C VAL A 292 2.75 -7.72 3.18
N LYS A 293 1.87 -7.50 4.17
CA LYS A 293 1.48 -6.16 4.62
C LYS A 293 2.16 -5.78 5.93
N SER A 294 2.26 -6.72 6.85
CA SER A 294 3.04 -6.54 8.07
C SER A 294 3.47 -7.89 8.62
N LEU A 295 4.65 -7.92 9.24
CA LEU A 295 5.11 -9.02 10.06
C LEU A 295 5.20 -8.51 11.50
N SER A 296 4.73 -9.31 12.45
CA SER A 296 4.89 -9.07 13.87
C SER A 296 5.37 -10.34 14.52
N ILE A 297 6.19 -10.22 15.56
CA ILE A 297 6.62 -11.35 16.36
C ILE A 297 5.97 -11.25 17.75
N ASP A 298 5.64 -12.38 18.35
CA ASP A 298 5.01 -12.41 19.67
C ASP A 298 5.96 -12.00 20.81
N CYS A 299 5.43 -11.97 22.03
CA CYS A 299 6.12 -11.36 23.17
C CYS A 299 7.41 -12.08 23.59
N ASP A 300 7.51 -13.37 23.30
CA ASP A 300 8.64 -14.21 23.65
C ASP A 300 9.45 -14.67 22.43
N LYS A 301 9.12 -14.13 21.25
CA LYS A 301 9.86 -14.21 19.99
C LYS A 301 9.91 -15.60 19.37
N ASP A 302 8.87 -16.41 19.57
CA ASP A 302 8.82 -17.79 19.05
C ASP A 302 7.77 -18.00 17.95
N THR A 303 6.94 -16.99 17.65
CA THR A 303 5.92 -17.07 16.60
C THR A 303 5.80 -15.76 15.83
N ILE A 304 5.72 -15.86 14.49
CA ILE A 304 5.45 -14.72 13.61
C ILE A 304 3.96 -14.68 13.26
N LEU A 305 3.34 -13.50 13.40
CA LEU A 305 2.06 -13.16 12.78
C LEU A 305 2.32 -12.37 11.50
N ALA A 306 1.91 -12.93 10.36
CA ALA A 306 2.00 -12.30 9.05
C ALA A 306 0.60 -11.85 8.59
N LYS A 307 0.39 -10.54 8.46
CA LYS A 307 -0.78 -10.00 7.75
C LYS A 307 -0.48 -9.91 6.27
N VAL A 308 -1.33 -10.51 5.45
CA VAL A 308 -1.11 -10.63 4.01
C VAL A 308 -2.32 -10.21 3.19
N SER A 309 -2.08 -9.67 2.00
CA SER A 309 -3.06 -9.60 0.91
C SER A 309 -3.03 -10.92 0.15
N GLN A 310 -4.12 -11.69 0.25
CA GLN A 310 -4.23 -13.02 -0.35
C GLN A 310 -4.87 -12.92 -1.74
N ILE A 311 -4.16 -13.42 -2.75
CA ILE A 311 -4.70 -13.63 -4.10
C ILE A 311 -5.18 -15.08 -4.21
N GLY A 312 -6.41 -15.29 -4.66
CA GLY A 312 -7.02 -16.60 -4.77
C GLY A 312 -7.16 -17.32 -3.41
N ALA A 313 -7.13 -18.65 -3.42
CA ALA A 313 -7.27 -19.47 -2.21
C ALA A 313 -5.94 -19.65 -1.46
N ALA A 314 -5.93 -19.47 -0.14
CA ALA A 314 -4.76 -19.82 0.67
C ALA A 314 -4.57 -21.35 0.71
N CYS A 315 -5.66 -22.11 0.80
CA CYS A 315 -5.64 -23.56 0.88
C CYS A 315 -5.50 -24.22 -0.50
N HIS A 316 -4.75 -25.33 -0.56
CA HIS A 316 -4.61 -26.15 -1.77
C HIS A 316 -5.92 -26.84 -2.20
N THR A 317 -6.93 -26.88 -1.32
CA THR A 317 -8.27 -27.43 -1.60
C THR A 317 -9.19 -26.43 -2.31
N GLY A 318 -8.74 -25.17 -2.51
CA GLY A 318 -9.54 -24.09 -3.08
C GLY A 318 -10.29 -23.25 -2.03
N ASN A 319 -10.27 -23.64 -0.75
CA ASN A 319 -10.85 -22.84 0.33
C ASN A 319 -10.01 -21.61 0.66
N ARG A 320 -10.68 -20.52 1.06
CA ARG A 320 -10.03 -19.26 1.47
C ARG A 320 -9.04 -19.45 2.60
N SER A 321 -9.43 -20.19 3.64
CA SER A 321 -8.59 -20.56 4.79
C SER A 321 -8.36 -22.07 4.84
N CYS A 322 -7.26 -22.50 5.46
CA CYS A 322 -7.04 -23.89 5.88
C CYS A 322 -7.94 -24.31 7.06
N PHE A 323 -8.46 -23.34 7.83
CA PHE A 323 -9.31 -23.56 9.00
C PHE A 323 -10.80 -23.44 8.63
N TYR A 324 -11.23 -24.10 7.56
CA TYR A 324 -12.60 -24.01 7.03
C TYR A 324 -13.57 -25.04 7.62
N THR A 325 -13.10 -25.94 8.48
CA THR A 325 -13.92 -26.99 9.09
C THR A 325 -14.00 -26.77 10.61
N ASP A 326 -15.21 -26.53 11.11
CA ASP A 326 -15.46 -26.39 12.54
C ASP A 326 -15.35 -27.75 13.25
N MET A 327 -14.51 -27.84 14.29
CA MET A 327 -14.40 -29.05 15.12
C MET A 327 -15.38 -29.03 16.30
N VAL A 328 -15.57 -27.86 16.91
CA VAL A 328 -16.49 -27.59 18.01
C VAL A 328 -16.99 -26.17 17.84
N LYS A 329 -18.31 -25.97 17.85
CA LYS A 329 -18.94 -24.66 17.85
C LYS A 329 -19.94 -24.61 18.99
N GLU A 330 -19.61 -23.83 20.02
CA GLU A 330 -20.59 -23.47 21.05
C GLU A 330 -21.52 -22.41 20.44
N GLU A 331 -22.82 -22.42 20.74
CA GLU A 331 -23.74 -21.33 20.37
C GLU A 331 -23.38 -20.08 21.19
N TYR A 332 -22.28 -19.43 20.82
CA TYR A 332 -21.91 -18.14 21.34
C TYR A 332 -22.60 -17.09 20.47
N ASN A 333 -23.41 -16.23 21.07
CA ASN A 333 -23.83 -14.98 20.42
C ASN A 333 -22.57 -14.11 20.32
N GLU A 334 -21.87 -14.24 19.20
CA GLU A 334 -20.66 -13.51 18.89
C GLU A 334 -20.95 -12.01 19.00
N LYS A 335 -20.30 -11.34 19.96
CA LYS A 335 -20.48 -9.89 20.21
C LYS A 335 -19.53 -9.05 19.37
N ASN A 336 -18.98 -9.59 18.29
CA ASN A 336 -18.16 -8.80 17.38
C ASN A 336 -19.06 -7.73 16.74
N PRO A 337 -18.83 -6.44 17.00
CA PRO A 337 -19.72 -5.40 16.49
C PRO A 337 -19.82 -5.39 14.96
N LEU A 338 -18.74 -5.72 14.25
CA LEU A 338 -18.74 -5.80 12.79
C LEU A 338 -19.64 -6.93 12.30
N GLU A 339 -19.55 -8.09 12.95
CA GLU A 339 -20.38 -9.23 12.60
C GLU A 339 -21.87 -8.97 12.94
N VAL A 340 -22.17 -8.26 14.02
CA VAL A 340 -23.53 -7.81 14.33
C VAL A 340 -24.06 -6.90 13.22
N PHE A 341 -23.27 -5.94 12.74
CA PHE A 341 -23.66 -5.06 11.64
C PHE A 341 -23.82 -5.81 10.32
N GLU A 342 -22.91 -6.73 9.99
CA GLU A 342 -23.01 -7.57 8.79
C GLU A 342 -24.22 -8.50 8.84
N ASN A 343 -24.47 -9.15 9.97
CA ASN A 343 -25.61 -10.03 10.16
C ASN A 343 -26.94 -9.27 10.05
N GLU A 344 -27.06 -8.09 10.67
CA GLU A 344 -28.25 -7.25 10.57
C GLU A 344 -28.45 -6.74 9.14
N TYR A 345 -27.38 -6.28 8.47
CA TYR A 345 -27.41 -5.87 7.07
C TYR A 345 -27.86 -7.02 6.15
N ASN A 346 -27.29 -8.21 6.32
CA ASN A 346 -27.63 -9.40 5.54
C ASN A 346 -29.08 -9.85 5.78
N LEU A 347 -29.59 -9.72 7.01
CA LEU A 347 -30.98 -9.96 7.33
C LEU A 347 -31.91 -8.97 6.61
N ILE A 348 -31.56 -7.68 6.58
CA ILE A 348 -32.32 -6.65 5.86
C ILE A 348 -32.30 -6.92 4.35
N LEU A 349 -31.14 -7.29 3.79
CA LEU A 349 -30.97 -7.68 2.39
C LEU A 349 -31.80 -8.91 2.05
N ASP A 350 -31.77 -9.94 2.89
CA ASP A 350 -32.62 -11.13 2.75
C ASP A 350 -34.10 -10.76 2.75
N ARG A 351 -34.56 -9.88 3.64
CA ARG A 351 -35.95 -9.41 3.65
C ARG A 351 -36.34 -8.68 2.37
N LYS A 352 -35.42 -7.98 1.70
CA LYS A 352 -35.67 -7.34 0.40
C LYS A 352 -35.80 -8.37 -0.72
N LEU A 353 -34.95 -9.40 -0.73
CA LEU A 353 -34.93 -10.45 -1.76
C LEU A 353 -36.02 -11.51 -1.56
N HIS A 354 -36.31 -11.83 -0.31
CA HIS A 354 -37.29 -12.83 0.15
C HIS A 354 -38.28 -12.19 1.14
N PRO A 355 -39.29 -11.44 0.63
CA PRO A 355 -40.23 -10.72 1.47
C PRO A 355 -40.99 -11.62 2.44
N LYS A 356 -41.12 -11.16 3.69
CA LYS A 356 -41.89 -11.83 4.74
C LYS A 356 -43.07 -10.98 5.17
N GLU A 357 -44.28 -11.51 5.00
CA GLU A 357 -45.51 -10.81 5.38
C GLU A 357 -45.48 -10.40 6.87
N GLY A 358 -45.85 -9.15 7.15
CA GLY A 358 -45.83 -8.57 8.50
C GLY A 358 -44.48 -8.09 9.01
N SER A 359 -43.40 -8.17 8.23
CA SER A 359 -42.10 -7.61 8.62
C SER A 359 -42.09 -6.07 8.52
N TYR A 360 -41.56 -5.41 9.57
CA TYR A 360 -41.33 -3.97 9.57
C TYR A 360 -40.39 -3.53 8.43
N THR A 361 -39.35 -4.32 8.15
CA THR A 361 -38.40 -4.05 7.06
C THR A 361 -39.09 -4.05 5.70
N ASN A 362 -39.98 -5.03 5.45
CA ASN A 362 -40.75 -5.07 4.22
C ASN A 362 -41.73 -3.89 4.12
N TYR A 363 -42.35 -3.47 5.22
CA TYR A 363 -43.18 -2.25 5.24
C TYR A 363 -42.39 -0.99 4.82
N LEU A 364 -41.13 -0.85 5.27
CA LEU A 364 -40.27 0.27 4.85
C LEU A 364 -39.98 0.23 3.34
N PHE A 365 -39.61 -0.94 2.81
CA PHE A 365 -39.37 -1.11 1.38
C PHE A 365 -40.63 -0.89 0.53
N ASP A 366 -41.79 -1.39 0.96
CA ASP A 366 -43.07 -1.24 0.26
C ASP A 366 -43.53 0.23 0.18
N LYS A 367 -43.19 1.04 1.18
CA LYS A 367 -43.46 2.49 1.19
C LYS A 367 -42.42 3.31 0.42
N GLY A 368 -41.28 2.71 0.07
CA GLY A 368 -40.25 3.32 -0.76
C GLY A 368 -39.36 4.34 -0.05
N ILE A 369 -38.45 4.93 -0.82
CA ILE A 369 -37.33 5.74 -0.33
C ILE A 369 -37.75 6.90 0.58
N ASP A 370 -38.86 7.59 0.30
CA ASP A 370 -39.30 8.72 1.11
C ASP A 370 -39.62 8.31 2.56
N LYS A 371 -40.18 7.11 2.76
CA LYS A 371 -40.48 6.58 4.09
C LYS A 371 -39.20 6.19 4.83
N ILE A 372 -38.24 5.60 4.12
CA ILE A 372 -36.93 5.24 4.66
C ILE A 372 -36.18 6.50 5.09
N LEU A 373 -36.08 7.51 4.22
CA LEU A 373 -35.40 8.77 4.52
C LEU A 373 -36.06 9.55 5.66
N LYS A 374 -37.40 9.55 5.71
CA LYS A 374 -38.12 10.12 6.84
C LYS A 374 -37.68 9.49 8.15
N LYS A 375 -37.54 8.16 8.19
CA LYS A 375 -37.08 7.46 9.38
C LYS A 375 -35.64 7.79 9.74
N VAL A 376 -34.71 7.71 8.79
CA VAL A 376 -33.31 8.12 9.00
C VAL A 376 -33.21 9.54 9.58
N GLY A 377 -34.00 10.49 9.09
CA GLY A 377 -34.03 11.87 9.61
C GLY A 377 -34.67 12.03 10.99
N GLU A 378 -35.70 11.25 11.31
CA GLU A 378 -36.32 11.18 12.65
C GLU A 378 -35.27 10.73 13.67
N GLU A 379 -34.69 9.55 13.47
CA GLU A 379 -33.74 8.95 14.42
C GLU A 379 -32.47 9.83 14.57
N ALA A 380 -31.98 10.44 13.48
CA ALA A 380 -30.84 11.38 13.55
C ALA A 380 -31.13 12.60 14.43
N THR A 381 -32.37 13.10 14.40
CA THR A 381 -32.81 14.22 15.24
C THR A 381 -32.96 13.77 16.69
N GLU A 382 -33.47 12.56 16.91
CA GLU A 382 -33.63 11.97 18.24
C GLU A 382 -32.29 11.73 18.93
N ILE A 383 -31.25 11.30 18.20
CA ILE A 383 -29.86 11.26 18.72
C ILE A 383 -29.42 12.63 19.24
N VAL A 384 -29.64 13.70 18.48
CA VAL A 384 -29.24 15.07 18.88
C VAL A 384 -29.97 15.51 20.14
N ILE A 385 -31.24 15.14 20.28
CA ILE A 385 -32.05 15.44 21.47
C ILE A 385 -31.55 14.61 22.66
N ALA A 386 -31.40 13.30 22.50
CA ALA A 386 -30.94 12.37 23.53
C ALA A 386 -29.52 12.70 24.03
N ALA A 387 -28.63 13.19 23.15
CA ALA A 387 -27.28 13.62 23.53
C ALA A 387 -27.25 14.81 24.51
N LYS A 388 -28.36 15.56 24.64
CA LYS A 388 -28.48 16.63 25.64
C LYS A 388 -28.99 16.12 26.99
N ASN A 389 -29.49 14.90 27.06
CA ASN A 389 -30.03 14.30 28.27
C ASN A 389 -28.91 13.68 29.11
N PRO A 390 -29.05 13.67 30.45
CA PRO A 390 -28.04 13.12 31.34
C PRO A 390 -27.99 11.58 31.35
N ASP A 391 -29.02 10.90 30.85
CA ASP A 391 -29.10 9.44 30.80
C ASP A 391 -28.50 8.90 29.49
N PRO A 392 -27.38 8.13 29.54
CA PRO A 392 -26.75 7.57 28.36
C PRO A 392 -27.50 6.36 27.77
N GLU A 393 -28.56 5.85 28.39
CA GLU A 393 -29.31 4.73 27.82
C GLU A 393 -30.16 5.16 26.61
N GLU A 394 -30.83 6.31 26.70
CA GLU A 394 -31.69 6.81 25.61
C GLU A 394 -30.89 6.98 24.32
N ILE A 395 -29.73 7.64 24.38
CA ILE A 395 -28.88 7.85 23.19
C ILE A 395 -28.40 6.53 22.56
N LYS A 396 -28.23 5.45 23.33
CA LYS A 396 -27.83 4.14 22.76
C LYS A 396 -28.94 3.56 21.89
N TYR A 397 -30.20 3.67 22.33
CA TYR A 397 -31.34 3.19 21.55
C TYR A 397 -31.51 4.01 20.26
N GLU A 398 -31.43 5.34 20.36
CA GLU A 398 -31.55 6.22 19.19
C GLU A 398 -30.43 5.98 18.17
N ILE A 399 -29.21 5.72 18.64
CA ILE A 399 -28.09 5.33 17.76
C ILE A 399 -28.38 3.97 17.09
N ALA A 400 -28.90 2.99 17.83
CA ALA A 400 -29.21 1.68 17.26
C ALA A 400 -30.31 1.77 16.19
N ASP A 401 -31.38 2.52 16.43
CA ASP A 401 -32.48 2.71 15.49
C ASP A 401 -32.02 3.52 14.27
N PHE A 402 -31.20 4.55 14.45
CA PHE A 402 -30.58 5.27 13.34
C PHE A 402 -29.74 4.33 12.46
N LEU A 403 -28.86 3.52 13.07
CA LEU A 403 -28.01 2.57 12.33
C LEU A 403 -28.85 1.53 11.59
N TYR A 404 -29.93 1.03 12.19
CA TYR A 404 -30.87 0.13 11.52
C TYR A 404 -31.48 0.78 10.27
N HIS A 405 -32.08 1.97 10.40
CA HIS A 405 -32.71 2.65 9.27
C HIS A 405 -31.70 3.10 8.21
N MET A 406 -30.47 3.43 8.64
CA MET A 406 -29.35 3.68 7.73
C MET A 406 -28.99 2.42 6.94
N MET A 407 -28.93 1.24 7.55
CA MET A 407 -28.71 -0.03 6.84
C MET A 407 -29.85 -0.35 5.85
N VAL A 408 -31.11 -0.06 6.20
CA VAL A 408 -32.24 -0.18 5.24
C VAL A 408 -32.04 0.74 4.04
N MET A 409 -31.60 1.98 4.26
CA MET A 409 -31.26 2.92 3.18
C MET A 409 -30.07 2.42 2.34
N MET A 410 -29.02 1.89 2.97
CA MET A 410 -27.87 1.31 2.30
C MET A 410 -28.29 0.17 1.38
N VAL A 411 -29.12 -0.77 1.86
CA VAL A 411 -29.69 -1.86 1.06
C VAL A 411 -30.61 -1.34 -0.06
N ASP A 412 -31.35 -0.25 0.15
CA ASP A 412 -32.11 0.40 -0.93
C ASP A 412 -31.20 0.91 -2.05
N LYS A 413 -30.04 1.48 -1.69
CA LYS A 413 -29.06 2.09 -2.61
C LYS A 413 -27.97 1.16 -3.13
N GLY A 414 -27.88 -0.07 -2.61
CA GLY A 414 -26.86 -1.04 -2.99
C GLY A 414 -25.46 -0.67 -2.47
N ILE A 415 -25.39 -0.05 -1.29
CA ILE A 415 -24.13 0.33 -0.62
C ILE A 415 -23.85 -0.67 0.50
N THR A 416 -22.61 -1.17 0.62
CA THR A 416 -22.23 -2.11 1.69
C THR A 416 -21.46 -1.45 2.83
N TRP A 417 -21.31 -2.17 3.96
CA TRP A 417 -20.49 -1.70 5.07
C TRP A 417 -19.01 -1.59 4.69
N GLU A 418 -18.51 -2.48 3.84
CA GLU A 418 -17.12 -2.43 3.34
C GLU A 418 -16.85 -1.13 2.59
N GLU A 419 -17.75 -0.68 1.72
CA GLU A 419 -17.60 0.58 0.98
C GLU A 419 -17.60 1.81 1.92
N VAL A 420 -18.48 1.81 2.93
CA VAL A 420 -18.54 2.89 3.93
C VAL A 420 -17.28 2.93 4.78
N LEU A 421 -16.78 1.78 5.23
CA LEU A 421 -15.56 1.67 6.03
C LEU A 421 -14.31 2.03 5.22
N GLU A 422 -14.27 1.66 3.93
CA GLU A 422 -13.19 2.07 3.03
C GLU A 422 -13.13 3.60 2.89
N GLU A 423 -14.26 4.27 2.68
CA GLU A 423 -14.33 5.73 2.63
C GLU A 423 -13.92 6.38 3.96
N LEU A 424 -14.34 5.83 5.11
CA LEU A 424 -13.92 6.31 6.42
C LEU A 424 -12.41 6.14 6.66
N SER A 425 -11.81 5.05 6.17
CA SER A 425 -10.37 4.79 6.31
C SER A 425 -9.48 5.75 5.51
N GLN A 426 -10.06 6.44 4.51
CA GLN A 426 -9.37 7.42 3.67
C GLN A 426 -9.39 8.85 4.24
N ARG A 427 -10.08 9.08 5.37
CA ARG A 427 -10.15 10.37 6.08
C ARG A 427 -9.00 10.53 7.07
#